data_AF-A0A8T5RK70-F1
#
_entry.id   AF-A0A8T5RK70-F1
#
_cell.length_a   1.000
_cell.length_b   1.000
_cell.length_c   1.000
_cell.angle_alpha   90.00
_cell.angle_beta   90.00
_cell.angle_gamma   90.00
#
_symmetry.space_group_name_H-M   'P 1'
#
loop_
_entity.id
_entity.type
_entity.pdbx_description
1 polymer ?
#
loop_
_entity_poly.entity_id
_entity_poly.type
_entity_poly.pdbx_seq_one_letter_code
_entity_poly.pdbx_strand_id
1 'polypeptide(L)'
;ILEDSIVASFLPNSDIEYYFSTLTKIISFTFKICIVIFLIYNTIKIRIITSFERFGNGLIVYAIILSTSIFLFLNYIIFELVIIRVIFIVFVWISITIQSVFIILNPKMFLRFTNKIYFIHIYHKTGILLYSYKFEKSIENSGESKIWGNILIGINHILSEFTNKTDQIDILQTKNADIFVNYSNKYGFAVLAITNQKNSYIEKLVNSLTKEFKEQYKNELLELQDINKIINVSEFKEAKRIIEKNFKIYL
;
A
#
# COMPACT_ATOMS: atom_id res chain seq x y z
N ILE A 1 16.25 -47.07 -8.84
CA ILE A 1 17.06 -46.69 -7.66
C ILE A 1 17.56 -45.29 -7.97
N LEU A 2 17.08 -44.30 -7.21
CA LEU A 2 17.30 -42.88 -7.46
C LEU A 2 18.79 -42.54 -7.32
N GLU A 3 19.39 -42.04 -8.38
CA GLU A 3 20.66 -41.28 -8.36
C GLU A 3 20.37 -39.85 -8.86
N ASP A 4 19.39 -39.19 -8.24
CA ASP A 4 19.18 -37.74 -8.39
C ASP A 4 19.94 -37.00 -7.27
N SER A 5 21.27 -37.16 -7.25
CA SER A 5 22.16 -36.40 -6.38
C SER A 5 22.98 -35.43 -7.21
N ILE A 6 23.12 -34.19 -6.72
CA ILE A 6 24.10 -33.23 -7.23
C ILE A 6 25.48 -33.91 -7.17
N VAL A 7 26.05 -34.27 -8.32
CA VAL A 7 27.38 -34.87 -8.38
C VAL A 7 28.39 -33.72 -8.47
N ALA A 8 29.13 -33.51 -7.38
CA ALA A 8 30.30 -32.64 -7.39
C ALA A 8 31.51 -33.49 -7.80
N SER A 9 32.03 -33.29 -9.01
CA SER A 9 33.31 -33.87 -9.43
C SER A 9 34.43 -32.86 -9.12
N PHE A 10 35.47 -33.33 -8.43
CA PHE A 10 36.68 -32.54 -8.21
C PHE A 10 37.62 -32.72 -9.41
N LEU A 11 37.83 -31.67 -10.20
CA LEU A 11 38.88 -31.61 -11.22
C LEU A 11 40.23 -31.22 -10.56
N PRO A 12 41.38 -31.54 -11.19
CA PRO A 12 42.71 -31.38 -10.59
C PRO A 12 43.10 -29.93 -10.23
N ASN A 13 42.33 -28.95 -10.69
CA ASN A 13 42.43 -27.56 -10.30
C ASN A 13 41.12 -27.15 -9.63
N SER A 14 41.00 -27.29 -8.30
CA SER A 14 40.05 -26.67 -7.33
C SER A 14 38.68 -26.09 -7.78
N ASP A 15 38.11 -26.53 -8.90
CA ASP A 15 36.88 -26.03 -9.48
C ASP A 15 35.80 -27.09 -9.23
N ILE A 16 34.84 -26.74 -8.39
CA ILE A 16 33.64 -27.55 -8.17
C ILE A 16 32.73 -27.29 -9.37
N GLU A 17 32.56 -28.25 -10.28
CA GLU A 17 31.53 -28.18 -11.31
C GLU A 17 30.22 -28.78 -10.80
N TYR A 18 29.13 -28.04 -10.97
CA TYR A 18 27.79 -28.52 -10.65
C TYR A 18 27.11 -28.95 -11.95
N TYR A 19 26.69 -30.21 -11.99
CA TYR A 19 25.89 -30.77 -13.06
C TYR A 19 24.44 -30.89 -12.59
N PHE A 20 23.51 -30.36 -13.37
CA PHE A 20 22.09 -30.46 -13.08
C PHE A 20 21.46 -31.56 -13.91
N SER A 21 20.67 -32.45 -13.28
CA SER A 21 19.89 -33.42 -14.04
C SER A 21 18.83 -32.71 -14.89
N THR A 22 18.46 -33.28 -16.04
CA THR A 22 17.48 -32.68 -16.96
C THR A 22 16.17 -32.34 -16.24
N LEU A 23 15.73 -33.19 -15.30
CA LEU A 23 14.54 -32.94 -14.49
C LEU A 23 14.69 -31.70 -13.62
N THR A 24 15.83 -31.56 -12.92
CA THR A 24 16.12 -30.37 -12.10
C THR A 24 16.19 -29.10 -12.94
N LYS A 25 16.75 -29.16 -14.16
CA LYS A 25 16.79 -28.03 -15.09
C LYS A 25 15.37 -27.56 -15.43
N ILE A 26 14.48 -28.48 -15.82
CA ILE A 26 13.09 -28.17 -16.19
C ILE A 26 12.32 -27.58 -15.01
N ILE A 27 12.36 -28.22 -13.84
CA ILE A 27 11.63 -27.75 -12.65
C ILE A 27 12.10 -26.35 -12.25
N SER A 28 13.42 -26.14 -12.18
CA SER A 28 14.01 -24.86 -11.82
C SER A 28 13.64 -23.76 -12.81
N PHE A 29 13.68 -24.07 -14.11
CA PHE A 29 13.34 -23.14 -15.17
C PHE A 29 11.88 -22.69 -15.09
N THR A 30 10.95 -23.63 -15.01
CA THR A 30 9.51 -23.33 -14.91
C THR A 30 9.21 -22.52 -13.66
N PHE A 31 9.70 -22.95 -12.49
CA PHE A 31 9.43 -22.26 -11.23
C PHE A 31 9.95 -20.81 -11.23
N LYS A 32 11.17 -20.59 -11.73
CA LYS A 32 11.79 -19.26 -11.77
C LYS A 32 11.11 -18.33 -12.76
N ILE A 33 10.65 -18.84 -13.91
CA ILE A 33 9.85 -18.04 -14.84
C ILE A 33 8.51 -17.64 -14.21
N CYS A 34 7.83 -18.55 -13.51
CA CYS A 34 6.60 -18.20 -12.78
C CYS A 34 6.85 -17.08 -11.77
N ILE A 35 7.97 -17.12 -11.04
CA ILE A 35 8.35 -16.04 -10.11
C ILE A 35 8.55 -14.72 -10.84
N VAL A 36 9.27 -14.70 -11.96
CA VAL A 36 9.51 -13.46 -12.74
C VAL A 36 8.19 -12.88 -13.25
N ILE A 37 7.31 -13.71 -13.83
CA ILE A 37 6.00 -13.29 -14.31
C ILE A 37 5.17 -12.70 -13.15
N PHE A 38 5.13 -13.40 -12.01
CA PHE A 38 4.41 -12.94 -10.82
C PHE A 38 4.94 -11.60 -10.31
N LEU A 39 6.26 -11.42 -10.24
CA LEU A 39 6.89 -10.17 -9.80
C LEU A 39 6.58 -9.01 -10.74
N ILE A 40 6.72 -9.21 -12.05
CA ILE A 40 6.44 -8.18 -13.05
C ILE A 40 4.96 -7.78 -13.01
N TYR A 41 4.06 -8.78 -12.98
CA TYR A 41 2.62 -8.54 -12.90
C TYR A 41 2.24 -7.68 -11.68
N ASN A 42 2.71 -8.06 -10.49
CA ASN A 42 2.42 -7.31 -9.26
C ASN A 42 3.04 -5.90 -9.30
N THR A 43 4.26 -5.78 -9.81
CA THR A 43 4.95 -4.48 -9.92
C THR A 43 4.20 -3.53 -10.85
N ILE A 44 3.76 -4.00 -12.01
CA ILE A 44 2.96 -3.22 -12.96
C ILE A 44 1.61 -2.86 -12.34
N LYS A 45 0.92 -3.83 -11.72
CA LYS A 45 -0.36 -3.58 -11.04
C LYS A 45 -0.22 -2.49 -9.97
N ILE A 46 0.81 -2.57 -9.12
CA ILE A 46 1.07 -1.55 -8.10
C ILE A 46 1.39 -0.20 -8.74
N ARG A 47 2.20 -0.17 -9.82
CA ARG A 47 2.52 1.06 -10.54
C ARG A 47 1.28 1.75 -11.11
N ILE A 48 0.35 1.00 -11.68
CA ILE A 48 -0.88 1.54 -12.27
C ILE A 48 -1.80 2.10 -11.17
N ILE A 49 -1.86 1.45 -10.01
CA ILE A 49 -2.75 1.85 -8.93
C ILE A 49 -2.17 3.01 -8.11
N THR A 50 -0.84 3.09 -8.00
CA THR A 50 -0.18 4.12 -7.18
C THR A 50 -0.10 5.46 -7.89
N SER A 51 -0.60 6.51 -7.23
CA SER A 51 -0.43 7.91 -7.66
C SER A 51 0.99 8.44 -7.44
N PHE A 52 1.91 7.63 -6.89
CA PHE A 52 3.27 8.05 -6.55
C PHE A 52 4.28 7.47 -7.53
N GLU A 53 4.59 8.24 -8.57
CA GLU A 53 5.48 7.82 -9.66
C GLU A 53 6.87 7.40 -9.19
N ARG A 54 7.50 8.17 -8.29
CA ARG A 54 8.84 7.82 -7.75
C ARG A 54 8.86 6.46 -7.06
N PHE A 55 7.77 6.15 -6.36
CA PHE A 55 7.60 4.90 -5.65
C PHE A 55 7.41 3.73 -6.63
N GLY A 56 6.46 3.86 -7.57
CA GLY A 56 6.19 2.84 -8.58
C GLY A 56 7.40 2.57 -9.48
N ASN A 57 8.13 3.61 -9.87
CA ASN A 57 9.35 3.47 -10.66
C ASN A 57 10.48 2.78 -9.86
N GLY A 58 10.61 3.06 -8.56
CA GLY A 58 11.56 2.36 -7.69
C GLY A 58 11.30 0.86 -7.61
N LEU A 59 10.02 0.44 -7.50
CA LEU A 59 9.66 -0.98 -7.55
C LEU A 59 9.99 -1.64 -8.91
N ILE A 60 9.82 -0.91 -10.01
CA ILE A 60 10.17 -1.43 -11.35
C ILE A 60 11.67 -1.68 -11.45
N VAL A 61 12.50 -0.74 -11.01
CA VAL A 61 13.96 -0.92 -10.96
C VAL A 61 14.32 -2.13 -10.13
N TYR A 62 13.69 -2.29 -8.96
CA TYR A 62 13.88 -3.45 -8.09
C TYR A 62 13.51 -4.77 -8.80
N ALA A 63 12.35 -4.81 -9.45
CA ALA A 63 11.87 -5.97 -10.18
C ALA A 63 12.78 -6.33 -11.35
N ILE A 64 13.31 -5.33 -12.08
CA ILE A 64 14.26 -5.54 -13.17
C ILE A 64 15.55 -6.17 -12.64
N ILE A 65 16.17 -5.59 -11.60
CA ILE A 65 17.42 -6.11 -11.01
C ILE A 65 17.25 -7.57 -10.57
N LEU A 66 16.14 -7.89 -9.92
CA LEU A 66 15.86 -9.25 -9.45
C LEU A 66 15.57 -10.21 -10.62
N SER A 67 14.87 -9.74 -11.65
CA SER A 67 14.60 -10.52 -12.86
C SER A 67 15.89 -10.81 -13.64
N THR A 68 16.80 -9.84 -13.74
CA THR A 68 18.12 -10.04 -14.36
C THR A 68 18.95 -11.07 -13.59
N SER A 69 18.92 -11.04 -12.25
CA SER A 69 19.59 -12.05 -11.43
C SER A 69 19.05 -13.46 -11.69
N ILE A 70 17.72 -13.60 -11.79
CA ILE A 70 17.07 -14.88 -12.12
C ILE A 70 17.43 -15.31 -13.55
N PHE A 71 17.47 -14.39 -14.51
CA PHE A 71 17.84 -14.69 -15.88
C PHE A 71 19.28 -15.22 -15.98
N LEU A 72 20.24 -14.59 -15.30
CA LEU A 72 21.62 -15.08 -15.25
C LEU A 72 21.72 -16.48 -14.63
N PHE A 73 20.94 -16.75 -13.59
CA PHE A 73 20.84 -18.09 -13.00
C PHE A 73 20.32 -19.13 -13.99
N LEU A 74 19.27 -18.80 -14.76
CA LEU A 74 18.72 -19.70 -15.77
C LEU A 74 19.73 -20.00 -16.89
N ASN A 75 20.49 -19.00 -17.32
CA ASN A 75 21.57 -19.20 -18.28
C ASN A 75 22.65 -20.14 -17.72
N TYR A 76 22.99 -20.00 -16.44
CA TYR A 76 23.94 -20.91 -15.79
C TYR A 76 23.44 -22.36 -15.79
N ILE A 77 22.17 -22.59 -15.45
CA ILE A 77 21.56 -23.94 -15.44
C ILE A 77 21.58 -24.58 -16.84
N ILE A 78 21.36 -23.80 -17.90
CA ILE A 78 21.28 -24.32 -19.28
C ILE A 78 22.67 -24.67 -19.82
N PHE A 79 23.62 -23.74 -19.70
CA PHE A 79 24.92 -23.84 -20.35
C PHE A 79 26.03 -24.43 -19.47
N GLU A 80 25.86 -24.41 -18.14
CA GLU A 80 26.79 -24.94 -17.13
C GLU A 80 28.22 -24.39 -17.24
N LEU A 81 28.41 -23.26 -17.93
CA LEU A 81 29.72 -22.63 -18.11
C LEU A 81 30.19 -21.92 -16.83
N VAL A 82 31.45 -22.15 -16.47
CA VAL A 82 32.12 -21.51 -15.30
C VAL A 82 32.07 -19.98 -15.37
N ILE A 83 32.25 -19.40 -16.55
CA ILE A 83 32.21 -17.94 -16.74
C ILE A 83 30.82 -17.39 -16.37
N ILE A 84 29.74 -18.06 -16.79
CA ILE A 84 28.37 -17.63 -16.49
C ILE A 84 28.10 -17.74 -14.98
N ARG A 85 28.61 -18.79 -14.32
CA ARG A 85 28.53 -18.94 -12.87
C ARG A 85 29.16 -17.77 -12.12
N VAL A 86 30.38 -17.38 -12.50
CA VAL A 86 31.10 -16.27 -11.85
C VAL A 86 30.35 -14.96 -12.06
N ILE A 87 29.88 -14.71 -13.29
CA ILE A 87 29.06 -13.51 -13.60
C ILE A 87 27.78 -13.49 -12.75
N PHE A 88 27.08 -14.62 -12.64
CA PHE A 88 25.88 -14.75 -11.82
C PHE A 88 26.16 -14.44 -10.34
N ILE A 89 27.21 -15.03 -9.75
CA ILE A 89 27.57 -14.81 -8.34
C ILE A 89 27.86 -13.33 -8.08
N VAL A 90 28.71 -12.71 -8.91
CA VAL A 90 29.05 -11.29 -8.78
C VAL A 90 27.80 -10.41 -8.89
N PHE A 91 26.95 -10.69 -9.87
CA PHE A 91 25.73 -9.91 -10.09
C PHE A 91 24.71 -10.05 -8.95
N VAL A 92 24.58 -11.24 -8.35
CA VAL A 92 23.73 -11.46 -7.19
C VAL A 92 24.20 -10.63 -6.00
N TRP A 93 25.50 -10.60 -5.72
CA TRP A 93 26.06 -9.79 -4.63
C TRP A 93 25.82 -8.29 -4.84
N ILE A 94 26.03 -7.80 -6.07
CA ILE A 94 25.72 -6.41 -6.44
C ILE A 94 24.23 -6.13 -6.23
N SER A 95 23.36 -7.04 -6.71
CA SER A 95 21.91 -6.90 -6.59
C SER A 95 21.45 -6.85 -5.13
N ILE A 96 21.92 -7.76 -4.28
CA ILE A 96 21.60 -7.78 -2.84
C ILE A 96 22.05 -6.47 -2.17
N THR A 97 23.23 -5.96 -2.53
CA THR A 97 23.75 -4.70 -1.98
C THR A 97 22.87 -3.52 -2.37
N ILE A 98 22.52 -3.39 -3.66
CA ILE A 98 21.63 -2.32 -4.14
C ILE A 98 20.26 -2.39 -3.45
N GLN A 99 19.68 -3.59 -3.33
CA GLN A 99 18.39 -3.80 -2.68
C GLN A 99 18.44 -3.40 -1.20
N SER A 100 19.51 -3.78 -0.50
CA SER A 100 19.71 -3.44 0.92
C SER A 100 19.84 -1.93 1.11
N VAL A 101 20.66 -1.25 0.30
CA VAL A 101 20.79 0.21 0.32
C VAL A 101 19.45 0.88 0.04
N PHE A 102 18.70 0.38 -0.94
CA PHE A 102 17.40 0.93 -1.31
C PHE A 102 16.37 0.81 -0.16
N ILE A 103 16.35 -0.32 0.55
CA ILE A 103 15.49 -0.54 1.72
C ILE A 103 15.86 0.42 2.85
N ILE A 104 17.16 0.57 3.15
CA ILE A 104 17.68 1.46 4.21
C ILE A 104 17.39 2.93 3.91
N LEU A 105 17.50 3.36 2.65
CA LEU A 105 17.24 4.74 2.25
C LEU A 105 15.74 5.07 2.20
N ASN A 106 14.87 4.07 2.04
CA ASN A 106 13.43 4.27 1.85
C ASN A 106 12.54 3.46 2.82
N PRO A 107 12.79 3.50 4.15
CA PRO A 107 12.03 2.71 5.13
C PRO A 107 10.55 3.13 5.17
N LYS A 108 10.27 4.40 4.84
CA LYS A 108 8.91 4.95 4.73
C LYS A 108 8.05 4.25 3.67
N MET A 109 8.64 3.52 2.72
CA MET A 109 7.87 2.76 1.73
C MET A 109 7.15 1.56 2.33
N PHE A 110 7.79 0.85 3.26
CA PHE A 110 7.17 -0.29 3.93
C PHE A 110 6.00 0.15 4.80
N LEU A 111 6.17 1.24 5.55
CA LEU A 111 5.12 1.89 6.34
C LEU A 111 3.92 2.37 5.50
N ARG A 112 4.07 2.51 4.18
CA ARG A 112 2.94 2.85 3.29
C ARG A 112 2.10 1.63 2.92
N PHE A 113 2.72 0.46 2.71
CA PHE A 113 2.02 -0.78 2.37
C PHE A 113 1.49 -1.54 3.56
N THR A 114 2.22 -1.55 4.68
CA THR A 114 1.81 -2.26 5.89
C THR A 114 0.77 -1.48 6.68
N ASN A 115 0.44 -0.26 6.24
CA ASN A 115 -0.58 0.55 6.85
C ASN A 115 -1.96 -0.06 6.61
N LYS A 116 -2.77 -0.06 7.67
CA LYS A 116 -4.16 -0.50 7.62
C LYS A 116 -5.04 0.71 7.83
N ILE A 117 -5.91 0.94 6.86
CA ILE A 117 -7.01 1.91 7.00
C ILE A 117 -8.22 1.13 7.47
N TYR A 118 -8.78 1.56 8.59
CA TYR A 118 -9.92 0.91 9.20
C TYR A 118 -11.22 1.49 8.65
N PHE A 119 -11.36 2.82 8.76
CA PHE A 119 -12.56 3.54 8.38
C PHE A 119 -12.23 4.86 7.71
N ILE A 120 -13.12 5.27 6.80
CA ILE A 120 -13.21 6.64 6.32
C ILE A 120 -14.59 7.16 6.69
N HIS A 121 -14.64 8.24 7.47
CA HIS A 121 -15.88 8.91 7.85
C HIS A 121 -15.90 10.32 7.28
N ILE A 122 -17.06 10.76 6.83
CA ILE A 122 -17.28 12.11 6.36
C ILE A 122 -18.37 12.71 7.23
N TYR A 123 -18.03 13.78 7.94
CA TYR A 123 -18.90 14.46 8.87
C TYR A 123 -19.22 15.85 8.38
N HIS A 124 -20.46 16.28 8.59
CA HIS A 124 -20.83 17.69 8.55
C HIS A 124 -20.32 18.40 9.81
N LYS A 125 -20.12 19.72 9.74
CA LYS A 125 -19.66 20.57 10.86
C LYS A 125 -20.55 20.48 12.10
N THR A 126 -21.80 20.06 11.95
CA THR A 126 -22.73 19.84 13.08
C THR A 126 -22.55 18.49 13.76
N GLY A 127 -21.59 17.66 13.34
CA GLY A 127 -21.39 16.30 13.86
C GLY A 127 -22.30 15.24 13.22
N ILE A 128 -23.04 15.58 12.16
CA ILE A 128 -23.85 14.60 11.42
C ILE A 128 -22.95 13.78 10.49
N LEU A 129 -23.00 12.45 10.61
CA LEU A 129 -22.28 11.55 9.73
C LEU A 129 -22.94 11.53 8.34
N LEU A 130 -22.27 12.08 7.35
CA LEU A 130 -22.74 12.10 5.96
C LEU A 130 -22.48 10.76 5.27
N TYR A 131 -21.32 10.16 5.53
CA TYR A 131 -20.95 8.87 4.96
C TYR A 131 -19.93 8.12 5.81
N SER A 132 -20.03 6.79 5.85
CA SER A 132 -19.04 5.92 6.49
C SER A 132 -18.67 4.77 5.55
N TYR A 133 -17.37 4.56 5.38
CA TYR A 133 -16.81 3.45 4.64
C TYR A 133 -15.92 2.60 5.54
N LYS A 134 -16.25 1.32 5.65
CA LYS A 134 -15.45 0.32 6.34
C LYS A 134 -14.63 -0.47 5.34
N PHE A 135 -13.31 -0.55 5.53
CA PHE A 135 -12.45 -1.41 4.70
C PHE A 135 -12.60 -2.87 5.12
N GLU A 136 -12.74 -3.81 4.18
CA GLU A 136 -13.00 -5.23 4.50
C GLU A 136 -11.92 -5.87 5.40
N LYS A 137 -10.67 -5.38 5.33
CA LYS A 137 -9.55 -5.85 6.18
C LYS A 137 -9.56 -5.26 7.60
N SER A 138 -10.59 -4.52 7.99
CA SER A 138 -10.67 -3.83 9.29
C SER A 138 -11.35 -4.68 10.37
N ILE A 139 -10.51 -5.32 11.19
CA ILE A 139 -10.74 -5.80 12.57
C ILE A 139 -11.97 -6.72 12.76
N GLU A 140 -11.70 -8.01 12.94
CA GLU A 140 -12.63 -9.03 13.49
C GLU A 140 -12.75 -9.00 15.04
N ASN A 141 -12.04 -8.11 15.74
CA ASN A 141 -12.08 -8.07 17.20
C ASN A 141 -13.29 -7.29 17.72
N SER A 142 -14.31 -8.04 18.14
CA SER A 142 -15.59 -7.60 18.72
C SER A 142 -15.50 -6.66 19.93
N GLY A 143 -14.34 -6.53 20.57
CA GLY A 143 -14.09 -5.63 21.71
C GLY A 143 -13.82 -4.16 21.36
N GLU A 144 -13.41 -3.86 20.12
CA GLU A 144 -13.04 -2.48 19.73
C GLU A 144 -14.24 -1.61 19.34
N SER A 145 -15.42 -2.20 19.10
CA SER A 145 -16.63 -1.45 18.69
C SER A 145 -17.07 -0.39 19.70
N LYS A 146 -16.94 -0.66 21.00
CA LYS A 146 -17.22 0.30 22.09
C LYS A 146 -16.21 1.44 22.13
N ILE A 147 -14.93 1.14 21.88
CA ILE A 147 -13.84 2.14 21.87
C ILE A 147 -14.03 3.08 20.68
N TRP A 148 -14.36 2.54 19.51
CA TRP A 148 -14.69 3.33 18.33
C TRP A 148 -15.95 4.17 18.52
N GLY A 149 -17.00 3.63 19.14
CA GLY A 149 -18.21 4.40 19.48
C GLY A 149 -17.90 5.63 20.33
N ASN A 150 -17.12 5.47 21.40
CA ASN A 150 -16.73 6.57 22.28
C ASN A 150 -15.82 7.60 21.59
N ILE A 151 -14.88 7.14 20.78
CA ILE A 151 -14.00 8.00 19.98
C ILE A 151 -14.81 8.82 18.97
N LEU A 152 -15.79 8.20 18.30
CA LEU A 152 -16.65 8.89 17.33
C LEU A 152 -17.57 9.91 18.00
N ILE A 153 -18.08 9.61 19.20
CA ILE A 153 -18.84 10.57 20.02
C ILE A 153 -17.95 11.75 20.43
N GLY A 154 -16.73 11.48 20.88
CA GLY A 154 -15.75 12.52 21.23
C GLY A 154 -15.38 13.38 20.03
N ILE A 155 -15.15 12.77 18.86
CA ILE A 155 -14.87 13.49 17.63
C ILE A 155 -16.08 14.32 17.18
N ASN A 156 -17.30 13.80 17.28
CA ASN A 156 -18.50 14.58 16.98
C ASN A 156 -18.60 15.85 17.83
N HIS A 157 -18.32 15.73 19.14
CA HIS A 157 -18.28 16.86 20.04
C HIS A 157 -17.18 17.86 19.63
N ILE A 158 -15.96 17.36 19.39
CA ILE A 158 -14.80 18.14 18.95
C ILE A 158 -15.07 18.89 17.63
N LEU A 159 -15.64 18.23 16.64
CA LEU A 159 -15.97 18.83 15.33
C LEU A 159 -17.05 19.91 15.45
N SER A 160 -17.99 19.75 16.39
CA SER A 160 -19.10 20.70 16.58
C SER A 160 -18.70 22.00 17.27
N GLU A 161 -17.61 22.00 18.05
CA GLU A 161 -17.13 23.20 18.75
C GLU A 161 -16.14 24.03 17.92
N PHE A 162 -15.41 23.42 16.99
CA PHE A 162 -14.37 24.14 16.22
C PHE A 162 -14.93 24.82 14.97
N THR A 163 -15.38 26.07 15.16
CA THR A 163 -15.81 26.98 14.08
C THR A 163 -14.64 27.74 13.43
N ASN A 164 -13.50 27.88 14.11
CA ASN A 164 -12.33 28.64 13.65
C ASN A 164 -11.10 27.76 13.35
N LYS A 165 -10.32 28.14 12.32
CA LYS A 165 -9.12 27.41 11.84
C LYS A 165 -8.02 27.20 12.89
N THR A 166 -7.95 28.07 13.90
CA THR A 166 -6.86 28.07 14.90
C THR A 166 -6.99 26.96 15.92
N ASP A 167 -8.19 26.43 16.10
CA ASP A 167 -8.50 25.52 17.20
C ASP A 167 -8.74 24.08 16.69
N GLN A 168 -8.48 23.82 15.40
CA GLN A 168 -8.76 22.53 14.76
C GLN A 168 -7.74 21.46 15.15
N ILE A 169 -8.25 20.30 15.54
CA ILE A 169 -7.42 19.12 15.82
C ILE A 169 -7.20 18.36 14.52
N ASP A 170 -5.98 18.39 14.00
CA ASP A 170 -5.58 17.67 12.78
C ASP A 170 -5.36 16.16 13.02
N ILE A 171 -5.05 15.78 14.27
CA ILE A 171 -4.64 14.41 14.62
C ILE A 171 -5.15 14.03 16.02
N LEU A 172 -5.77 12.87 16.13
CA LEU A 172 -6.04 12.20 17.40
C LEU A 172 -5.31 10.85 17.42
N GLN A 173 -4.45 10.65 18.41
CA GLN A 173 -3.71 9.40 18.55
C GLN A 173 -4.28 8.57 19.71
N THR A 174 -4.49 7.29 19.44
CA THR A 174 -4.82 6.29 20.45
C THR A 174 -3.69 5.27 20.53
N LYS A 175 -3.76 4.35 21.49
CA LYS A 175 -2.74 3.29 21.65
C LYS A 175 -2.56 2.43 20.38
N ASN A 176 -3.63 2.25 19.60
CA ASN A 176 -3.67 1.29 18.50
C ASN A 176 -3.97 1.93 17.13
N ALA A 177 -4.26 3.23 17.09
CA ALA A 177 -4.70 3.90 15.88
C ALA A 177 -4.48 5.41 15.91
N ASP A 178 -4.20 5.95 14.72
CA ASP A 178 -4.13 7.37 14.43
C ASP A 178 -5.36 7.77 13.60
N ILE A 179 -6.01 8.85 14.01
CA ILE A 179 -7.17 9.44 13.33
C ILE A 179 -6.71 10.76 12.72
N PHE A 180 -6.75 10.82 11.40
CA PHE A 180 -6.45 12.01 10.64
C PHE A 180 -7.74 12.75 10.30
N VAL A 181 -7.77 14.05 10.51
CA VAL A 181 -8.93 14.89 10.21
C VAL A 181 -8.54 15.96 9.20
N ASN A 182 -9.25 16.03 8.08
CA ASN A 182 -9.11 17.12 7.12
C ASN A 182 -10.41 17.94 7.06
N TYR A 183 -10.31 19.22 7.40
CA TYR A 183 -11.44 20.14 7.44
C TYR A 183 -11.59 20.93 6.15
N SER A 184 -12.81 20.95 5.61
CA SER A 184 -13.24 21.82 4.53
C SER A 184 -14.16 22.91 5.08
N ASN A 185 -13.58 23.88 5.80
CA ASN A 185 -14.36 24.92 6.52
C ASN A 185 -15.32 25.70 5.61
N LYS A 186 -14.92 25.95 4.36
CA LYS A 186 -15.76 26.65 3.37
C LYS A 186 -17.07 25.90 3.06
N TYR A 187 -17.05 24.58 3.13
CA TYR A 187 -18.19 23.71 2.81
C TYR A 187 -18.77 23.02 4.04
N GLY A 188 -18.24 23.33 5.23
CA GLY A 188 -18.78 22.84 6.50
C GLY A 188 -18.73 21.32 6.67
N PHE A 189 -17.68 20.66 6.19
CA PHE A 189 -17.50 19.21 6.40
C PHE A 189 -16.05 18.85 6.74
N ALA A 190 -15.85 17.67 7.30
CA ALA A 190 -14.56 17.07 7.61
C ALA A 190 -14.48 15.63 7.12
N VAL A 191 -13.31 15.23 6.61
CA VAL A 191 -13.00 13.84 6.25
C VAL A 191 -12.04 13.27 7.27
N LEU A 192 -12.42 12.14 7.84
CA LEU A 192 -11.69 11.46 8.89
C LEU A 192 -11.19 10.12 8.35
N ALA A 193 -9.90 9.87 8.48
CA ALA A 193 -9.30 8.57 8.19
C ALA A 193 -8.76 7.95 9.47
N ILE A 194 -9.29 6.77 9.79
CA ILE A 194 -8.88 5.98 10.95
C ILE A 194 -7.90 4.92 10.48
N THR A 195 -6.68 4.94 11.01
CA THR A 195 -5.55 4.15 10.49
C THR A 195 -4.73 3.58 11.63
N ASN A 196 -3.93 2.54 11.38
CA ASN A 196 -3.01 2.03 12.42
C ASN A 196 -1.82 2.96 12.67
N GLN A 197 -1.42 3.76 11.66
CA GLN A 197 -0.32 4.71 11.80
C GLN A 197 -0.47 5.86 10.80
N LYS A 198 -0.15 7.09 11.21
CA LYS A 198 -0.08 8.23 10.31
C LYS A 198 1.09 8.08 9.32
N ASN A 199 0.82 8.35 8.05
CA ASN A 199 1.87 8.55 7.07
C ASN A 199 1.49 9.65 6.06
N SER A 200 2.49 10.21 5.38
CA SER A 200 2.30 11.27 4.38
C SER A 200 1.52 10.83 3.14
N TYR A 201 1.33 9.51 2.96
CA TYR A 201 0.63 8.93 1.81
C TYR A 201 -0.88 9.02 2.03
N ILE A 202 -1.35 8.59 3.20
CA ILE A 202 -2.74 8.65 3.63
C ILE A 202 -3.22 10.09 3.68
N GLU A 203 -2.40 11.00 4.23
CA GLU A 203 -2.71 12.44 4.24
C GLU A 203 -3.01 12.97 2.82
N LYS A 204 -2.19 12.59 1.83
CA LYS A 204 -2.42 12.95 0.43
C LYS A 204 -3.70 12.32 -0.13
N LEU A 205 -4.00 11.06 0.23
CA LEU A 205 -5.24 10.41 -0.19
C LEU A 205 -6.48 11.07 0.41
N VAL A 206 -6.44 11.43 1.69
CA VAL A 206 -7.53 12.14 2.37
C VAL A 206 -7.72 13.53 1.79
N ASN A 207 -6.63 14.24 1.48
CA ASN A 207 -6.71 15.55 0.82
C ASN A 207 -7.34 15.43 -0.58
N SER A 208 -6.95 14.41 -1.34
CA SER A 208 -7.53 14.10 -2.66
C SER A 208 -9.01 13.76 -2.56
N LEU A 209 -9.40 12.87 -1.63
CA LEU A 209 -10.79 12.53 -1.35
C LEU A 209 -11.60 13.76 -0.94
N THR A 210 -11.07 14.61 -0.06
CA THR A 210 -11.74 15.84 0.39
C THR A 210 -12.02 16.77 -0.77
N LYS A 211 -11.08 16.91 -1.71
CA LYS A 211 -11.25 17.71 -2.92
C LYS A 211 -12.29 17.11 -3.86
N GLU A 212 -12.20 15.83 -4.18
CA GLU A 212 -13.16 15.15 -5.07
C GLU A 212 -14.58 15.14 -4.47
N PHE A 213 -14.71 14.86 -3.17
CA PHE A 213 -15.99 14.88 -2.47
C PHE A 213 -16.64 16.27 -2.54
N LYS A 214 -15.86 17.34 -2.29
CA LYS A 214 -16.31 18.72 -2.43
C LYS A 214 -16.79 19.03 -3.86
N GLU A 215 -16.04 18.59 -4.87
CA GLU A 215 -16.37 18.88 -6.26
C GLU A 215 -17.64 18.16 -6.70
N GLN A 216 -17.81 16.90 -6.28
CA GLN A 216 -18.97 16.08 -6.63
C GLN A 216 -20.24 16.54 -5.91
N TYR A 217 -20.17 16.85 -4.62
CA TYR A 217 -21.33 17.17 -3.78
C TYR A 217 -21.47 18.66 -3.46
N LYS A 218 -20.96 19.52 -4.33
CA LYS A 218 -20.87 20.95 -4.07
C LYS A 218 -22.23 21.58 -3.75
N ASN A 219 -23.28 21.17 -4.47
CA ASN A 219 -24.60 21.78 -4.35
C ASN A 219 -25.28 21.34 -3.06
N GLU A 220 -25.26 20.03 -2.80
CA GLU A 220 -25.74 19.40 -1.58
C GLU A 220 -25.05 20.02 -0.36
N LEU A 221 -23.72 20.13 -0.38
CA LEU A 221 -22.95 20.75 0.71
C LEU A 221 -23.27 22.23 0.92
N LEU A 222 -23.62 22.98 -0.13
CA LEU A 222 -24.05 24.38 0.00
C LEU A 222 -25.46 24.47 0.59
N GLU A 223 -26.36 23.56 0.22
CA GLU A 223 -27.70 23.48 0.79
C GLU A 223 -27.68 23.09 2.27
N LEU A 224 -26.75 22.22 2.68
CA LEU A 224 -26.54 21.84 4.08
C LEU A 224 -26.04 22.99 4.97
N GLN A 225 -25.60 24.10 4.39
CA GLN A 225 -25.26 25.30 5.17
C GLN A 225 -26.50 26.07 5.64
N ASP A 226 -27.66 25.83 5.01
CA ASP A 226 -28.94 26.39 5.44
C ASP A 226 -29.47 25.58 6.63
N ILE A 227 -29.49 26.20 7.81
CA ILE A 227 -29.79 25.59 9.11
C ILE A 227 -31.22 25.00 9.15
N ASN A 228 -32.10 25.46 8.27
CA ASN A 228 -33.50 25.07 8.24
C ASN A 228 -33.80 23.85 7.34
N LYS A 229 -32.81 23.34 6.60
CA LYS A 229 -32.98 22.16 5.73
C LYS A 229 -32.63 20.87 6.46
N ILE A 230 -33.42 19.83 6.20
CA ILE A 230 -33.17 18.47 6.69
C ILE A 230 -31.94 17.90 5.97
N ILE A 231 -30.95 17.42 6.72
CA ILE A 231 -29.77 16.75 6.15
C ILE A 231 -30.16 15.35 5.67
N ASN A 232 -30.25 15.17 4.36
CA ASN A 232 -30.54 13.88 3.75
C ASN A 232 -29.24 13.12 3.41
N VAL A 233 -28.79 12.24 4.31
CA VAL A 233 -27.56 11.45 4.12
C VAL A 233 -27.60 10.51 2.91
N SER A 234 -28.80 10.22 2.38
CA SER A 234 -28.96 9.31 1.24
C SER A 234 -28.42 9.89 -0.09
N GLU A 235 -28.19 11.20 -0.15
CA GLU A 235 -27.60 11.89 -1.30
C GLU A 235 -26.12 11.53 -1.51
N PHE A 236 -25.44 11.08 -0.45
CA PHE A 236 -24.01 10.74 -0.47
C PHE A 236 -23.72 9.27 -0.80
N LYS A 237 -24.69 8.50 -1.33
CA LYS A 237 -24.50 7.06 -1.63
C LYS A 237 -23.32 6.78 -2.57
N GLU A 238 -23.10 7.65 -3.55
CA GLU A 238 -21.99 7.54 -4.52
C GLU A 238 -20.61 7.88 -3.90
N ALA A 239 -20.55 8.28 -2.63
CA ALA A 239 -19.29 8.54 -1.94
C ALA A 239 -18.42 7.27 -1.84
N LYS A 240 -19.04 6.08 -1.88
CA LYS A 240 -18.34 4.80 -1.98
C LYS A 240 -17.32 4.81 -3.12
N ARG A 241 -17.76 5.22 -4.30
CA ARG A 241 -17.00 5.13 -5.55
C ARG A 241 -15.76 6.03 -5.51
N ILE A 242 -15.88 7.24 -4.97
CA ILE A 242 -14.74 8.16 -4.83
C ILE A 242 -13.79 7.71 -3.72
N ILE A 243 -14.29 7.13 -2.62
CA ILE A 243 -13.43 6.56 -1.59
C ILE A 243 -12.63 5.41 -2.18
N GLU A 244 -13.27 4.46 -2.86
CA GLU A 244 -12.60 3.30 -3.46
C GLU A 244 -11.60 3.70 -4.55
N LYS A 245 -11.92 4.74 -5.32
CA LYS A 245 -10.98 5.32 -6.30
C LYS A 245 -9.72 5.87 -5.64
N ASN A 246 -9.87 6.66 -4.58
CA ASN A 246 -8.72 7.30 -3.90
C ASN A 246 -7.92 6.29 -3.06
N PHE A 247 -8.57 5.29 -2.48
CA PHE A 247 -7.94 4.32 -1.57
C PHE A 247 -7.71 2.94 -2.19
N LYS A 248 -7.68 2.84 -3.52
CA LYS A 248 -7.58 1.59 -4.28
C LYS A 248 -6.41 0.67 -3.89
N ILE A 249 -5.30 1.19 -3.38
CA ILE A 249 -4.17 0.37 -2.89
C ILE A 249 -4.55 -0.47 -1.67
N TYR A 250 -5.50 0.01 -0.86
CA TYR A 250 -5.88 -0.62 0.42
C TYR A 250 -7.07 -1.58 0.31
N LEU A 251 -7.65 -1.70 -0.89
CA LEU A 251 -8.67 -2.70 -1.24
C LEU A 251 -7.95 -3.98 -1.69
#